data_AF-A0AAE1G9T4-F1
#
_entry.id   AF-A0AAE1G9T4-F1
#
_cell.length_a   1.000
_cell.length_b   1.000
_cell.length_c   1.000
_cell.angle_alpha   90.00
_cell.angle_beta   90.00
_cell.angle_gamma   90.00
#
_symmetry.space_group_name_H-M   'P 1'
#
loop_
_entity.id
_entity.type
_entity.pdbx_description
1 polymer ?
#
loop_
_entity_poly.entity_id
_entity_poly.type
_entity_poly.pdbx_seq_one_letter_code
_entity_poly.pdbx_strand_id
1 'polypeptide(L)'
;MDHTFPEWIQQPFLADVDDDDDLKEELIDLQVNQGCQTKLRTLPLTGFWCDQLAAYPGVARAVFDIIIPFPSTYFCERHSPPCSKSKQLPGTTF
;
A
#
# COMPACT_ATOMS: atom_id res chain seq x y z
N MET A 1 14.04 2.08 -14.24
CA MET A 1 13.65 1.57 -12.91
C MET A 1 12.27 1.03 -13.11
N ASP A 2 12.21 -0.27 -13.28
CA ASP A 2 10.99 -0.97 -13.64
C ASP A 2 10.14 -1.03 -12.36
N HIS A 3 9.10 -0.21 -12.28
CA HIS A 3 8.15 -0.21 -11.15
C HIS A 3 7.22 -1.43 -11.24
N THR A 4 7.81 -2.61 -11.40
CA THR A 4 7.09 -3.86 -11.55
C THR A 4 6.87 -4.43 -10.16
N PHE A 5 5.60 -4.54 -9.77
CA PHE A 5 5.20 -5.19 -8.54
C PHE A 5 5.78 -6.62 -8.48
N PRO A 6 6.24 -7.09 -7.31
CA PRO A 6 6.61 -8.49 -7.12
C PRO A 6 5.47 -9.42 -7.55
N GLU A 7 5.81 -10.51 -8.24
CA GLU A 7 4.82 -11.44 -8.82
C GLU A 7 3.92 -12.06 -7.75
N TRP A 8 4.46 -12.29 -6.55
CA TRP A 8 3.73 -12.86 -5.41
C TRP A 8 2.60 -11.95 -4.90
N ILE A 9 2.60 -10.66 -5.24
CA ILE A 9 1.50 -9.74 -4.91
C ILE A 9 0.27 -10.02 -5.78
N GLN A 10 0.48 -10.31 -7.07
CA GLN A 10 -0.61 -10.58 -8.00
C GLN A 10 -1.01 -12.06 -7.99
N GLN A 11 -0.01 -12.94 -7.86
CA GLN A 11 -0.17 -14.39 -7.93
C GLN A 11 0.64 -15.06 -6.80
N PRO A 12 0.19 -14.95 -5.54
CA PRO A 12 0.90 -15.52 -4.39
C PRO A 12 1.04 -17.03 -4.46
N PHE A 13 0.26 -17.72 -5.31
CA PHE A 13 0.26 -19.18 -5.48
C PHE A 13 1.25 -19.72 -6.51
N LEU A 14 1.86 -18.83 -7.30
CA LEU A 14 2.77 -19.20 -8.39
C LEU A 14 4.16 -18.58 -8.22
N ALA A 15 4.28 -17.58 -7.35
CA ALA A 15 5.50 -16.88 -7.12
C ALA A 15 6.32 -17.51 -6.00
N ASP A 16 7.63 -17.40 -6.14
CA ASP A 16 8.61 -17.73 -5.12
C ASP A 16 9.10 -16.45 -4.45
N VAL A 17 9.41 -16.52 -3.16
CA VAL A 17 10.04 -15.43 -2.41
C VAL A 17 11.40 -15.95 -1.98
N ASP A 18 12.48 -15.25 -2.33
CA ASP A 18 13.84 -15.75 -2.10
C ASP A 18 14.61 -14.94 -1.03
N ASP A 19 14.13 -13.75 -0.67
CA ASP A 19 14.95 -12.80 0.10
C ASP A 19 14.63 -12.71 1.61
N ASP A 20 13.45 -13.13 2.07
CA ASP A 20 13.00 -12.95 3.46
C ASP A 20 12.37 -14.24 4.01
N ASP A 21 13.07 -14.92 4.92
CA ASP A 21 12.66 -16.25 5.42
C ASP A 21 11.34 -16.18 6.23
N ASP A 22 11.11 -15.12 7.00
CA ASP A 22 9.86 -14.94 7.75
C ASP A 22 8.67 -14.76 6.80
N LEU A 23 8.83 -13.97 5.72
CA LEU A 23 7.81 -13.82 4.69
C LEU A 23 7.58 -15.12 3.90
N LYS A 24 8.64 -15.89 3.65
CA LYS A 24 8.55 -17.17 2.93
C LYS A 24 7.68 -18.16 3.68
N GLU A 25 7.90 -18.31 4.98
CA GLU A 25 7.11 -19.25 5.79
C GLU A 25 5.62 -18.92 5.75
N GLU A 26 5.27 -17.64 5.97
CA GLU A 26 3.87 -17.20 5.86
C GLU A 26 3.30 -17.38 4.44
N LEU A 27 4.10 -17.13 3.40
CA LEU A 27 3.66 -17.28 2.02
C LEU A 27 3.42 -18.76 1.68
N ILE A 28 4.30 -19.67 2.11
CA ILE A 28 4.15 -21.12 1.93
C ILE A 28 2.87 -21.60 2.60
N ASP A 29 2.62 -21.18 3.84
CA ASP A 29 1.38 -21.54 4.56
C ASP A 29 0.13 -21.02 3.84
N LEU A 30 0.20 -19.79 3.31
CA LEU A 30 -0.86 -19.23 2.48
C LEU A 30 -1.07 -20.03 1.19
N GLN A 31 0.01 -20.47 0.53
CA GLN A 31 -0.03 -21.22 -0.72
C GLN A 31 -0.69 -22.60 -0.58
N VAL A 32 -0.39 -23.28 0.54
CA VAL A 32 -0.97 -24.59 0.89
C VAL A 32 -2.45 -24.46 1.26
N ASN A 33 -2.91 -23.28 1.67
CA ASN A 33 -4.29 -23.03 2.02
C ASN A 33 -5.20 -22.89 0.77
N GLN A 34 -5.87 -23.98 0.40
CA GLN A 34 -6.83 -24.00 -0.71
C GLN A 34 -8.02 -23.02 -0.51
N GLY A 35 -8.37 -22.71 0.74
CA GLY A 35 -9.37 -21.70 1.04
C GLY A 35 -8.94 -20.31 0.57
N CYS A 36 -7.65 -19.98 0.72
CA CYS A 36 -7.08 -18.73 0.21
C CYS A 36 -7.10 -18.66 -1.32
N GLN A 37 -6.84 -19.77 -2.03
CA GLN A 37 -6.95 -19.81 -3.50
C GLN A 37 -8.36 -19.50 -3.98
N THR A 38 -9.36 -20.06 -3.29
CA THR A 38 -10.76 -19.81 -3.61
C THR A 38 -11.12 -18.35 -3.33
N LYS A 39 -10.69 -17.80 -2.19
CA LYS A 39 -10.91 -16.40 -1.83
C LYS A 39 -10.32 -15.44 -2.85
N LEU A 40 -9.09 -15.69 -3.33
CA LEU A 40 -8.45 -14.85 -4.35
C LEU A 40 -9.24 -14.80 -5.66
N ARG A 41 -9.94 -15.88 -6.03
CA ARG A 41 -10.82 -15.91 -7.22
C ARG A 41 -12.15 -15.20 -7.01
N THR A 42 -12.63 -15.11 -5.76
CA THR A 42 -13.92 -14.51 -5.42
C THR A 42 -13.84 -13.05 -5.01
N LEU A 43 -12.71 -12.62 -4.45
CA LEU A 43 -12.50 -11.28 -3.90
C LEU A 43 -11.56 -10.47 -4.78
N PRO A 44 -11.73 -9.13 -4.84
CA PRO A 44 -10.71 -8.27 -5.42
C PRO A 44 -9.40 -8.39 -4.63
N LEU A 45 -8.26 -8.19 -5.30
CA LEU A 45 -6.92 -8.40 -4.72
C LEU A 45 -6.71 -7.66 -3.39
N THR A 46 -7.15 -6.39 -3.31
CA THR A 46 -7.10 -5.60 -2.09
C THR A 46 -7.97 -6.18 -0.97
N GLY A 47 -9.17 -6.67 -1.29
CA GLY A 47 -10.05 -7.33 -0.32
C GLY A 47 -9.47 -8.65 0.18
N PHE A 48 -8.85 -9.42 -0.70
CA PHE A 48 -8.13 -10.64 -0.33
C PHE A 48 -7.02 -10.34 0.69
N TRP A 49 -6.13 -9.39 0.39
CA TRP A 49 -5.02 -9.05 1.28
C TRP A 49 -5.49 -8.42 2.61
N CYS A 50 -6.62 -7.69 2.61
CA CYS A 50 -7.26 -7.23 3.84
C CYS A 50 -7.69 -8.40 4.74
N ASP A 51 -8.30 -9.44 4.16
CA ASP A 51 -8.71 -10.63 4.92
C ASP A 51 -7.50 -11.42 5.45
N GLN A 52 -6.42 -11.47 4.67
CA GLN A 52 -5.19 -12.16 5.09
C GLN A 52 -4.41 -11.41 6.16
N LEU A 53 -4.67 -10.12 6.40
CA LEU A 53 -3.98 -9.35 7.43
C LEU A 53 -4.12 -9.94 8.84
N ALA A 54 -5.21 -10.66 9.12
CA ALA A 54 -5.42 -11.32 10.40
C ALA A 54 -4.69 -12.67 10.53
N ALA A 55 -4.43 -13.36 9.41
CA ALA A 55 -3.85 -14.70 9.39
C ALA A 55 -2.35 -14.70 9.04
N TYR A 56 -1.95 -13.84 8.10
CA TYR A 56 -0.62 -13.70 7.53
C TYR A 56 -0.23 -12.21 7.51
N PRO A 57 0.00 -11.61 8.69
CA PRO A 57 0.22 -10.18 8.82
C PRO A 57 1.53 -9.74 8.15
N GLY A 58 2.59 -10.54 8.13
CA GLY A 58 3.87 -10.19 7.52
C GLY A 58 3.74 -9.99 6.01
N VAL A 59 3.22 -11.01 5.32
CA VAL A 59 3.00 -10.97 3.87
C VAL A 59 1.99 -9.87 3.50
N ALA A 60 0.87 -9.78 4.22
CA ALA A 60 -0.15 -8.77 3.93
C ALA A 60 0.38 -7.34 4.13
N ARG A 61 1.20 -7.09 5.16
CA ARG A 61 1.79 -5.77 5.41
C ARG A 61 2.74 -5.36 4.29
N ALA A 62 3.62 -6.26 3.86
CA ALA A 62 4.52 -6.03 2.75
C ALA A 62 3.75 -5.69 1.46
N VAL A 63 2.61 -6.34 1.21
CA VAL A 63 1.72 -5.98 0.11
C VAL A 63 1.18 -4.56 0.26
N PHE A 64 0.69 -4.18 1.43
CA PHE A 64 0.11 -2.85 1.64
C PHE A 64 1.15 -1.73 1.50
N ASP A 65 2.37 -1.95 1.96
CA ASP A 65 3.46 -0.97 1.80
C ASP A 65 3.79 -0.70 0.32
N ILE A 66 3.55 -1.70 -0.54
CA ILE A 66 3.78 -1.60 -1.99
C ILE A 66 2.54 -1.08 -2.74
N ILE A 67 1.34 -1.58 -2.40
CA ILE A 67 0.07 -1.24 -3.08
C ILE A 67 -0.44 0.14 -2.66
N ILE A 68 -0.15 0.58 -1.44
CA ILE A 68 -0.55 1.89 -0.92
C ILE A 68 0.68 2.78 -0.83
N PRO A 69 1.20 3.30 -1.97
CA PRO A 69 2.13 4.41 -1.92
C PRO A 69 1.34 5.60 -1.39
N PHE A 70 1.45 5.90 -0.09
CA PHE A 70 0.85 7.08 0.49
C PHE A 70 1.32 8.31 -0.29
N PRO A 71 0.44 9.09 -0.95
CA PRO A 71 0.81 10.40 -1.48
C PRO A 71 0.77 11.40 -0.32
N SER A 72 1.51 11.13 0.76
CA SER A 72 1.47 11.96 1.97
C SER A 72 2.12 13.33 1.77
N THR A 73 2.87 13.54 0.69
CA THR A 73 3.48 14.84 0.37
C THR A 73 2.57 15.75 -0.45
N TYR A 74 1.53 15.24 -1.12
CA TYR A 74 0.73 16.06 -2.06
C TYR A 74 -0.64 16.50 -1.53
N PHE A 75 -1.13 15.97 -0.42
CA PHE A 75 -2.46 16.33 0.09
C PHE A 75 -2.53 17.75 0.70
N CYS A 76 -1.37 18.33 1.06
CA CYS A 76 -1.31 19.68 1.63
C CYS A 76 -1.43 20.79 0.57
N GLU A 77 -1.16 20.54 -0.71
CA GLU A 77 -1.27 21.60 -1.73
C GLU A 77 -2.71 21.95 -2.08
N ARG A 78 -3.66 21.02 -1.91
CA ARG A 78 -5.08 21.27 -2.20
C ARG A 78 -5.86 21.94 -1.06
N HIS A 79 -5.32 21.92 0.16
CA HIS A 79 -5.94 22.53 1.34
C HIS A 79 -5.09 23.64 1.98
N SER A 80 -3.97 24.03 1.36
CA SER A 80 -3.25 25.24 1.77
C SER A 80 -4.21 26.43 1.60
N PRO A 81 -4.58 27.14 2.68
CA PRO A 81 -5.39 28.34 2.56
C PRO A 81 -4.67 29.31 1.61
N PRO A 82 -5.39 30.03 0.73
CA PRO A 82 -4.76 31.04 -0.10
C PRO A 82 -4.04 32.02 0.82
N CYS A 83 -2.70 32.04 0.72
CA CYS A 83 -1.86 33.01 1.40
C CYS A 83 -2.42 34.40 1.11
N SER A 84 -3.04 35.00 2.13
CA SER A 84 -3.60 36.34 2.02
C SER A 84 -2.40 37.26 1.79
N LYS A 85 -2.29 37.80 0.57
CA LYS A 85 -1.32 38.85 0.25
C LYS A 85 -1.50 39.96 1.28
N SER A 86 -0.57 40.06 2.22
CA SER A 86 -0.50 41.17 3.17
C SER A 86 -0.37 42.44 2.34
N LYS A 87 -1.43 43.24 2.38
CA LYS A 87 -1.52 44.55 1.72
C LYS A 87 -0.30 45.38 2.14
N GLN A 88 0.40 45.94 1.16
CA GLN A 88 1.31 47.06 1.38
C GLN A 88 0.56 48.19 2.09
N LEU A 89 1.15 48.71 3.16
CA LEU A 89 0.83 50.03 3.71
C LEU A 89 2.14 50.79 3.87
N PRO A 90 2.29 51.93 3.19
CA PRO A 90 2.76 53.11 3.91
C PRO A 90 2.05 54.41 3.50
N GLY A 91 1.89 55.34 4.44
CA GLY A 91 1.54 56.76 4.22
C GLY A 91 0.29 57.20 4.96
N THR A 92 0.41 57.73 6.20
CA THR A 92 0.46 59.17 6.56
C THR A 92 -0.91 59.86 6.43
N THR A 93 -1.49 60.39 7.51
CA THR A 93 -1.38 61.82 7.90
C THR A 93 -1.92 62.03 9.33
N PHE A 94 -1.24 62.88 10.11
CA PHE A 94 -1.78 63.62 11.26
C PHE A 94 -1.91 65.08 10.83
#